data_AF-A0A812W3U3-F1
#
_entry.id   AF-A0A812W3U3-F1
#
_cell.length_a   1.000
_cell.length_b   1.000
_cell.length_c   1.000
_cell.angle_alpha   90.00
_cell.angle_beta   90.00
_cell.angle_gamma   90.00
#
_symmetry.space_group_name_H-M   'P 1'
#
loop_
_entity.id
_entity.type
_entity.pdbx_description
1 polymer ?
#
loop_
_entity_poly.entity_id
_entity_poly.type
_entity_poly.pdbx_seq_one_letter_code
_entity_poly.pdbx_strand_id
1 'polypeptide(L)'
;SVKYERLECNEIVPDQVNCDNSDDDLSNSIVSGCLENCALLHSDSDVSEEALSFVPPWLFRCACGVPHEVQKLARTRDDDRTGKRLTMFFTSGPAVRLLWPATVVHLTFAATLPWVAMPFTHCNADGKSVYPGWLWLGFFPFVLIMLAIEWRCFTWTVVPMLQWVENLEIPFVEKAPFPVWLVYTAFVSVITHMDVMTQGLFLATTLHRFHCAGFSHAAESWKEVWGTSLFSWISWGANLETLVILSWAIFV
;
A
#
# COMPACT_ATOMS: atom_id res chain seq x y z
N SER A 1 -31.91 -12.64 -0.03
CA SER A 1 -32.66 -11.42 0.35
C SER A 1 -32.29 -11.09 1.77
N VAL A 2 -31.32 -10.18 1.96
CA VAL A 2 -30.83 -9.81 3.30
C VAL A 2 -31.78 -8.74 3.84
N LYS A 3 -32.50 -9.10 4.90
CA LYS A 3 -33.49 -8.26 5.56
C LYS A 3 -32.73 -7.28 6.45
N TYR A 4 -32.60 -6.02 6.01
CA TYR A 4 -32.07 -4.96 6.87
C TYR A 4 -33.17 -4.59 7.88
N GLU A 5 -33.10 -5.15 9.08
CA GLU A 5 -33.85 -4.66 10.22
C GLU A 5 -33.31 -3.28 10.60
N ARG A 6 -34.17 -2.28 10.42
CA ARG A 6 -33.91 -0.91 10.85
C ARG A 6 -33.95 -0.91 12.38
N LEU A 7 -32.78 -0.87 13.01
CA LEU A 7 -32.64 -0.57 14.44
C LEU A 7 -33.19 0.85 14.68
N GLU A 8 -34.42 0.94 15.18
CA GLU A 8 -34.96 2.16 15.75
C GLU A 8 -34.21 2.43 17.06
N CYS A 9 -33.29 3.40 17.03
CA CYS A 9 -32.77 3.98 18.25
C CYS A 9 -33.93 4.71 18.92
N ASN A 10 -34.45 4.14 20.02
CA ASN A 10 -35.30 4.87 20.95
C ASN A 10 -34.51 6.09 21.43
N GLU A 11 -34.97 7.28 21.05
CA GLU A 11 -34.59 8.55 21.67
C GLU A 11 -34.92 8.48 23.16
N ILE A 12 -33.92 8.13 23.96
CA ILE A 12 -33.90 8.57 25.36
C ILE A 12 -33.41 10.01 25.28
N VAL A 13 -34.36 10.94 25.22
CA VAL A 13 -34.11 12.38 25.39
C VAL A 13 -33.68 12.60 26.83
N PRO A 14 -32.42 12.93 27.14
CA PRO A 14 -32.10 13.48 28.44
C PRO A 14 -32.63 14.92 28.47
N ASP A 15 -33.31 15.24 29.57
CA ASP A 15 -33.85 16.56 29.85
C ASP A 15 -32.87 17.69 29.52
N GLN A 16 -33.45 18.76 28.98
CA GLN A 16 -32.77 19.99 28.58
C GLN A 16 -31.85 20.52 29.69
N VAL A 17 -30.54 20.38 29.49
CA VAL A 17 -29.56 21.21 30.18
C VAL A 17 -29.59 22.58 29.54
N ASN A 18 -30.21 23.51 30.26
CA ASN A 18 -30.33 24.91 29.92
C ASN A 18 -28.94 25.58 29.99
N CYS A 19 -28.24 25.68 28.85
CA CYS A 19 -26.99 26.41 28.71
C CYS A 19 -27.29 27.87 28.35
N ASP A 20 -27.71 28.65 29.36
CA ASP A 20 -27.89 30.09 29.22
C ASP A 20 -26.69 30.81 29.90
N ASN A 21 -25.87 31.45 29.06
CA ASN A 21 -24.90 32.53 29.31
C ASN A 21 -23.81 32.36 30.39
N SER A 22 -22.54 32.36 29.98
CA SER A 22 -21.69 33.58 30.10
C SER A 22 -20.36 33.42 29.37
N ASP A 23 -19.94 34.51 28.75
CA ASP A 23 -18.75 34.69 27.92
C ASP A 23 -17.40 34.36 28.59
N ASP A 24 -16.45 33.99 27.73
CA ASP A 24 -14.99 34.23 27.79
C ASP A 24 -13.98 33.30 28.51
N ASP A 25 -14.32 32.14 29.08
CA ASP A 25 -13.29 31.23 29.66
C ASP A 25 -13.30 29.77 29.17
N LEU A 26 -13.98 29.48 28.05
CA LEU A 26 -14.30 28.12 27.61
C LEU A 26 -13.32 27.47 26.61
N SER A 27 -12.03 27.83 26.61
CA SER A 27 -11.06 27.23 25.66
C SER A 27 -10.28 26.03 26.21
N ASN A 28 -10.19 25.84 27.53
CA ASN A 28 -9.40 24.76 28.14
C ASN A 28 -10.22 23.60 28.74
N SER A 29 -11.54 23.74 28.92
CA SER A 29 -12.39 22.71 29.54
C SER A 29 -12.91 21.67 28.53
N ILE A 30 -13.12 22.05 27.27
CA ILE A 30 -13.72 21.18 26.25
C ILE A 30 -12.76 20.06 25.79
N VAL A 31 -11.44 20.25 25.93
CA VAL A 31 -10.46 19.22 25.54
C VAL A 31 -10.39 18.08 26.55
N SER A 32 -10.72 18.32 27.83
CA SER A 32 -10.71 17.27 28.86
C SER A 32 -11.93 16.35 28.77
N GLY A 33 -13.12 16.89 28.47
CA GLY A 33 -14.36 16.10 28.43
C GLY A 33 -14.46 15.11 27.25
N CYS A 34 -13.80 15.38 26.12
CA CYS A 34 -13.80 14.45 24.98
C CYS A 34 -12.91 13.22 25.19
N LEU A 35 -11.94 13.27 26.12
CA LEU A 35 -11.08 12.13 26.43
C LEU A 35 -11.78 11.12 27.36
N GLU A 36 -12.64 11.57 28.28
CA GLU A 36 -13.38 10.68 29.17
C GLU A 36 -14.55 9.95 28.47
N ASN A 37 -15.20 10.57 27.47
CA ASN A 37 -16.33 9.92 26.78
C ASN A 37 -15.92 8.88 25.73
N CYS A 38 -14.67 8.88 25.26
CA CYS A 38 -14.15 7.77 24.44
C CYS A 38 -13.75 6.55 25.28
N ALA A 39 -13.54 6.71 26.59
CA ALA A 39 -13.22 5.60 27.49
C ALA A 39 -14.45 4.77 27.88
N LEU A 40 -15.66 5.34 27.79
CA LEU A 40 -16.90 4.68 28.24
C LEU A 40 -17.65 3.91 27.14
N LEU A 41 -17.28 4.06 25.87
CA LEU A 41 -17.96 3.42 24.74
C LEU A 41 -17.41 2.03 24.37
N HIS A 42 -16.55 1.44 25.21
CA HIS A 42 -15.92 0.14 24.95
C HIS A 42 -16.28 -0.97 25.95
N SER A 43 -17.31 -0.79 26.78
CA SER A 43 -17.56 -1.69 27.93
C SER A 43 -18.40 -2.95 27.67
N ASP A 44 -19.04 -3.14 26.50
CA ASP A 44 -20.04 -4.22 26.34
C ASP A 44 -19.83 -5.18 25.16
N SER A 45 -18.59 -5.32 24.66
CA SER A 45 -18.28 -6.36 23.68
C SER A 45 -17.25 -7.33 24.26
N ASP A 46 -17.72 -8.54 24.63
CA ASP A 46 -16.92 -9.74 24.98
C ASP A 46 -16.10 -10.23 23.76
N VAL A 47 -15.27 -9.36 23.20
CA VAL A 47 -14.27 -9.70 22.20
C VAL A 47 -13.06 -10.19 22.97
N SER A 48 -12.80 -11.49 22.90
CA SER A 48 -11.74 -12.22 23.61
C SER A 48 -10.45 -11.40 23.82
N GLU A 49 -10.19 -11.04 25.08
CA GLU A 49 -8.99 -10.30 25.54
C GLU A 49 -7.66 -10.95 25.13
N GLU A 50 -7.65 -12.25 24.79
CA GLU A 50 -6.42 -12.96 24.44
C GLU A 50 -5.78 -12.44 23.14
N ALA A 51 -6.55 -11.93 22.17
CA ALA A 51 -6.02 -11.44 20.90
C ALA A 51 -5.37 -10.04 21.01
N LEU A 52 -5.69 -9.27 22.04
CA LEU A 52 -5.16 -7.90 22.23
C LEU A 52 -3.84 -7.87 23.04
N SER A 53 -3.47 -8.98 23.69
CA SER A 53 -2.23 -9.07 24.49
C SER A 53 -0.93 -8.99 23.67
N PHE A 54 -1.01 -9.21 22.35
CA PHE A 54 0.16 -9.27 21.48
C PHE A 54 0.56 -7.92 20.86
N VAL A 55 -0.24 -6.87 21.03
CA VAL A 55 0.07 -5.56 20.46
C VAL A 55 0.67 -4.66 21.55
N PRO A 56 1.94 -4.25 21.44
CA PRO A 56 2.57 -3.43 22.46
C PRO A 56 1.81 -2.12 22.69
N PRO A 57 1.53 -1.70 23.95
CA PRO A 57 0.72 -0.52 24.24
C PRO A 57 1.29 0.81 23.69
N TRP A 58 2.58 0.84 23.32
CA TRP A 58 3.21 2.00 22.69
C TRP A 58 2.84 2.18 21.22
N LEU A 59 2.41 1.12 20.53
CA LEU A 59 1.96 1.18 19.12
C LEU A 59 0.66 1.98 18.98
N PHE A 60 -0.16 2.04 20.04
CA PHE A 60 -1.38 2.85 20.11
C PHE A 60 -1.18 4.27 20.67
N ARG A 61 0.00 4.58 21.22
CA ARG A 61 0.32 5.93 21.74
C ARG A 61 0.98 6.84 20.72
N CYS A 62 1.42 6.32 19.57
CA CYS A 62 1.71 7.16 18.42
C CYS A 62 0.39 7.79 17.96
N ALA A 63 0.43 9.09 17.64
CA ALA A 63 -0.67 9.87 17.10
C ALA A 63 -1.07 9.40 15.67
N CYS A 64 -1.40 8.12 15.51
CA CYS A 64 -2.12 7.52 14.40
C CYS A 64 -3.62 7.86 14.46
N GLY A 65 -3.98 8.92 15.18
CA GLY A 65 -5.29 9.54 15.06
C GLY A 65 -5.48 9.99 13.62
N VAL A 66 -6.69 9.76 13.12
CA VAL A 66 -7.17 10.28 11.84
C VAL A 66 -6.64 11.71 11.65
N PRO A 67 -5.94 12.03 10.54
CA PRO A 67 -5.33 13.34 10.34
C PRO A 67 -6.34 14.45 10.63
N HIS A 68 -5.89 15.53 11.29
CA HIS A 68 -6.79 16.61 11.70
C HIS A 68 -7.58 17.19 10.51
N GLU A 69 -7.02 17.14 9.30
CA GLU A 69 -7.71 17.54 8.07
C GLU A 69 -8.94 16.66 7.77
N VAL A 70 -8.83 15.34 7.97
CA VAL A 70 -9.93 14.38 7.75
C VAL A 70 -11.00 14.56 8.82
N GLN A 71 -10.60 14.77 10.08
CA GLN A 71 -11.55 15.06 11.16
C GLN A 71 -12.31 16.37 10.91
N LYS A 72 -11.63 17.41 10.40
CA LYS A 72 -12.25 18.69 10.04
C LYS A 72 -13.24 18.51 8.89
N LEU A 73 -12.87 17.75 7.84
CA LEU A 73 -13.75 17.43 6.72
C LEU A 73 -15.00 16.65 7.16
N ALA A 74 -14.85 15.70 8.09
CA ALA A 74 -15.97 14.96 8.66
C ALA A 74 -16.93 15.89 9.42
N ARG A 75 -16.41 16.77 10.28
CA ARG A 75 -17.24 17.71 11.07
C ARG A 75 -17.93 18.78 10.22
N THR A 76 -17.25 19.33 9.20
CA THR A 76 -17.80 20.45 8.41
C THR A 76 -18.94 20.00 7.48
N ARG A 77 -19.08 18.69 7.23
CA ARG A 77 -20.10 18.15 6.32
C ARG A 77 -21.33 17.59 7.03
N ASP A 78 -21.33 17.64 8.37
CA ASP A 78 -22.45 17.24 9.23
C ASP A 78 -23.52 18.35 9.34
N ASP A 79 -23.42 19.43 8.55
CA ASP A 79 -24.46 20.46 8.39
C ASP A 79 -25.70 19.88 7.64
N ASP A 80 -26.46 19.07 8.37
CA ASP A 80 -27.91 19.00 8.58
C ASP A 80 -28.92 19.05 7.41
N ARG A 81 -28.49 19.10 6.14
CA ARG A 81 -29.44 19.11 5.00
C ARG A 81 -29.27 18.04 3.95
N THR A 82 -28.26 17.19 4.06
CA THR A 82 -28.09 16.13 3.09
C THR A 82 -27.48 14.90 3.74
N GLY A 83 -28.29 13.87 3.95
CA GLY A 83 -27.85 12.48 4.15
C GLY A 83 -27.12 11.89 2.92
N LYS A 84 -26.35 12.73 2.19
CA LYS A 84 -25.49 12.33 1.09
C LYS A 84 -24.20 11.80 1.70
N ARG A 85 -24.19 10.49 1.87
CA ARG A 85 -23.02 9.63 2.09
C ARG A 85 -21.81 10.21 1.34
N LEU A 86 -20.70 10.44 2.03
CA LEU A 86 -19.45 10.89 1.41
C LEU A 86 -19.05 9.86 0.35
N THR A 87 -19.15 10.23 -0.93
CA THR A 87 -18.66 9.36 -1.99
C THR A 87 -17.13 9.41 -1.99
N MET A 88 -16.52 8.24 -2.20
CA MET A 88 -15.06 8.03 -2.24
C MET A 88 -14.35 9.04 -3.16
N PHE A 89 -15.01 9.51 -4.22
CA PHE A 89 -14.48 10.52 -5.13
C PHE A 89 -14.11 11.85 -4.47
N PHE A 90 -14.82 12.26 -3.42
CA PHE A 90 -14.52 13.52 -2.71
C PHE A 90 -13.33 13.40 -1.76
N THR A 91 -13.11 12.21 -1.18
CA THR A 91 -12.01 11.96 -0.24
C THR A 91 -10.71 11.57 -0.94
N SER A 92 -10.78 10.97 -2.13
CA SER A 92 -9.61 10.50 -2.88
C SER A 92 -8.82 11.61 -3.61
N GLY A 93 -9.36 12.83 -3.73
CA GLY A 93 -8.73 13.92 -4.50
C GLY A 93 -7.26 14.22 -4.12
N PRO A 94 -6.93 14.38 -2.82
CA PRO A 94 -5.55 14.57 -2.38
C PRO A 94 -4.65 13.35 -2.63
N ALA A 95 -5.18 12.13 -2.47
CA ALA A 95 -4.42 10.89 -2.67
C ALA A 95 -4.01 10.72 -4.14
N VAL A 96 -4.88 11.07 -5.09
CA VAL A 96 -4.56 11.02 -6.53
C VAL A 96 -3.39 11.94 -6.90
N ARG A 97 -3.26 13.09 -6.25
CA ARG A 97 -2.12 14.01 -6.47
C ARG A 97 -0.79 13.43 -6.00
N LEU A 98 -0.80 12.57 -4.99
CA LEU A 98 0.38 11.84 -4.49
C LEU A 98 0.69 10.58 -5.32
N LEU A 99 -0.33 10.00 -5.96
CA LEU A 99 -0.16 8.80 -6.79
C LEU A 99 0.72 9.08 -8.01
N TRP A 100 0.54 10.23 -8.67
CA TRP A 100 1.32 10.58 -9.86
C TRP A 100 2.85 10.61 -9.64
N PRO A 101 3.39 11.34 -8.66
CA PRO A 101 4.83 11.30 -8.39
C PRO A 101 5.29 9.92 -7.94
N ALA A 102 4.48 9.13 -7.23
CA ALA A 102 4.82 7.76 -6.87
C ALA A 102 4.99 6.87 -8.12
N THR A 103 4.07 6.96 -9.08
CA THR A 103 4.17 6.25 -10.37
C THR A 103 5.42 6.67 -11.14
N VAL A 104 5.71 7.98 -11.19
CA VAL A 104 6.91 8.49 -11.89
C VAL A 104 8.19 7.97 -11.24
N VAL A 105 8.28 8.02 -9.90
CA VAL A 105 9.43 7.50 -9.14
C VAL A 105 9.58 5.99 -9.37
N HIS A 106 8.47 5.24 -9.33
CA HIS A 106 8.45 3.80 -9.55
C HIS A 106 8.92 3.42 -10.97
N LEU A 107 8.36 4.04 -12.01
CA LEU A 107 8.75 3.79 -13.41
C LEU A 107 10.20 4.19 -13.68
N THR A 108 10.64 5.34 -13.14
CA THR A 108 12.02 5.79 -13.28
C THR A 108 12.98 4.80 -12.62
N PHE A 109 12.63 4.33 -11.43
CA PHE A 109 13.43 3.34 -10.71
C PHE A 109 13.48 2.00 -11.46
N ALA A 110 12.33 1.48 -11.89
CA ALA A 110 12.25 0.23 -12.64
C ALA A 110 13.05 0.31 -13.94
N ALA A 111 12.97 1.43 -14.68
CA ALA A 111 13.73 1.65 -15.91
C ALA A 111 15.24 1.77 -15.68
N THR A 112 15.66 2.45 -14.61
CA THR A 112 17.09 2.74 -14.36
C THR A 112 17.84 1.60 -13.66
N LEU A 113 17.15 0.82 -12.83
CA LEU A 113 17.76 -0.23 -12.01
C LEU A 113 18.55 -1.28 -12.83
N PRO A 114 18.03 -1.85 -13.94
CA PRO A 114 18.78 -2.83 -14.72
C PRO A 114 20.12 -2.27 -15.24
N TRP A 115 20.11 -1.02 -15.72
CA TRP A 115 21.30 -0.36 -16.26
C TRP A 115 22.33 -0.02 -15.19
N VAL A 116 21.87 0.39 -14.01
CA VAL A 116 22.75 0.65 -12.86
C VAL A 116 23.32 -0.65 -12.32
N ALA A 117 22.54 -1.74 -12.28
CA ALA A 117 22.96 -3.03 -11.74
C ALA A 117 23.94 -3.78 -12.65
N MET A 118 23.77 -3.70 -13.97
CA MET A 118 24.59 -4.39 -14.98
C MET A 118 26.12 -4.28 -14.77
N PRO A 119 26.74 -3.10 -14.58
CA PRO A 119 28.19 -3.00 -14.40
C PRO A 119 28.71 -3.63 -13.11
N PHE A 120 27.85 -3.87 -12.12
CA PHE A 120 28.21 -4.52 -10.86
C PHE A 120 27.99 -6.05 -10.89
N THR A 121 27.44 -6.59 -11.97
CA THR A 121 27.30 -8.03 -12.14
C THR A 121 28.59 -8.65 -12.67
N HIS A 122 28.90 -9.86 -12.21
CA HIS A 122 30.08 -10.60 -12.63
C HIS A 122 29.72 -12.04 -13.00
N CYS A 123 30.42 -12.59 -13.99
CA CYS A 123 30.31 -14.00 -14.37
C CYS A 123 31.12 -14.87 -13.40
N ASN A 124 30.45 -15.83 -12.75
CA ASN A 124 31.13 -16.90 -12.02
C ASN A 124 31.75 -17.92 -13.01
N ALA A 125 32.66 -18.77 -12.54
CA ALA A 125 33.29 -19.83 -13.32
C ALA A 125 32.27 -20.79 -13.97
N ASP A 126 31.09 -20.95 -13.35
CA ASP A 126 29.96 -21.74 -13.87
C ASP A 126 29.17 -21.05 -15.01
N GLY A 127 29.58 -19.85 -15.46
CA GLY A 127 28.81 -19.05 -16.42
C GLY A 127 27.52 -18.47 -15.85
N LYS A 128 27.37 -18.46 -14.51
CA LYS A 128 26.24 -17.84 -13.80
C LYS A 128 26.56 -16.38 -13.50
N SER A 129 25.64 -15.48 -13.81
CA SER A 129 25.74 -14.07 -13.42
C SER A 129 25.32 -13.92 -11.96
N VAL A 130 26.18 -13.30 -11.14
CA VAL A 130 25.93 -13.02 -9.72
C VAL A 130 26.08 -11.52 -9.49
N TYR A 131 25.21 -10.95 -8.65
CA TYR A 131 25.26 -9.55 -8.24
C TYR A 131 25.61 -9.44 -6.75
N PRO A 132 26.27 -8.35 -6.33
CA PRO A 132 26.67 -8.18 -4.94
C PRO A 132 25.50 -7.77 -4.04
N GLY A 133 25.50 -8.27 -2.80
CA GLY A 133 24.41 -8.02 -1.84
C GLY A 133 24.23 -6.56 -1.40
N TRP A 134 25.27 -5.71 -1.52
CA TRP A 134 25.17 -4.30 -1.16
C TRP A 134 24.22 -3.52 -2.06
N LEU A 135 23.89 -4.03 -3.26
CA LEU A 135 22.95 -3.41 -4.18
C LEU A 135 21.54 -3.29 -3.56
N TRP A 136 21.21 -4.16 -2.60
CA TRP A 136 19.99 -4.08 -1.78
C TRP A 136 19.95 -2.84 -0.88
N LEU A 137 21.09 -2.33 -0.41
CA LEU A 137 21.13 -1.12 0.41
C LEU A 137 20.70 0.13 -0.38
N GLY A 138 21.02 0.19 -1.67
CA GLY A 138 20.58 1.28 -2.56
C GLY A 138 19.06 1.27 -2.81
N PHE A 139 18.43 0.10 -2.67
CA PHE A 139 16.99 -0.07 -2.85
C PHE A 139 16.17 0.25 -1.60
N PHE A 140 16.74 0.05 -0.42
CA PHE A 140 16.08 0.36 0.85
C PHE A 140 15.45 1.78 0.91
N PRO A 141 16.13 2.88 0.51
CA PRO A 141 15.51 4.21 0.51
C PRO A 141 14.34 4.32 -0.49
N PHE A 142 14.38 3.62 -1.62
CA PHE A 142 13.28 3.61 -2.59
C PHE A 142 12.03 2.97 -1.98
N VAL A 143 12.16 1.79 -1.34
CA VAL A 143 11.03 1.14 -0.65
C VAL A 143 10.48 2.02 0.45
N LEU A 144 11.33 2.65 1.25
CA LEU A 144 10.88 3.54 2.31
C LEU A 144 10.08 4.73 1.78
N ILE A 145 10.52 5.34 0.67
CA ILE A 145 9.79 6.45 0.03
C ILE A 145 8.44 5.97 -0.49
N MET A 146 8.41 4.85 -1.23
CA MET A 146 7.17 4.29 -1.77
C MET A 146 6.20 3.91 -0.66
N LEU A 147 6.67 3.21 0.38
CA LEU A 147 5.86 2.82 1.53
C LEU A 147 5.35 4.04 2.31
N ALA A 148 6.15 5.11 2.43
CA ALA A 148 5.70 6.34 3.08
C ALA A 148 4.59 7.06 2.29
N ILE A 149 4.69 7.11 0.95
CA ILE A 149 3.65 7.68 0.10
C ILE A 149 2.40 6.80 0.15
N GLU A 150 2.57 5.49 0.05
CA GLU A 150 1.48 4.52 0.08
C GLU A 150 0.75 4.53 1.42
N TRP A 151 1.48 4.63 2.53
CA TRP A 151 0.92 4.81 3.86
C TRP A 151 0.04 6.06 3.97
N ARG A 152 0.50 7.19 3.41
CA ARG A 152 -0.28 8.42 3.35
C ARG A 152 -1.54 8.19 2.53
N CYS A 153 -1.42 7.65 1.32
CA CYS A 153 -2.56 7.34 0.45
C CYS A 153 -3.59 6.43 1.14
N PHE A 154 -3.14 5.35 1.79
CA PHE A 154 -3.99 4.44 2.55
C PHE A 154 -4.72 5.13 3.69
N THR A 155 -4.05 6.03 4.42
CA THR A 155 -4.71 6.77 5.51
C THR A 155 -5.89 7.61 4.98
N TRP A 156 -5.75 8.20 3.78
CA TRP A 156 -6.81 9.01 3.17
C TRP A 156 -7.96 8.19 2.58
N THR A 157 -7.69 6.98 2.08
CA THR A 157 -8.70 6.16 1.37
C THR A 157 -9.34 5.10 2.25
N VAL A 158 -8.58 4.44 3.12
CA VAL A 158 -9.02 3.28 3.89
C VAL A 158 -9.78 3.70 5.13
N VAL A 159 -9.35 4.75 5.85
CA VAL A 159 -10.04 5.19 7.07
C VAL A 159 -11.52 5.51 6.82
N PRO A 160 -11.89 6.27 5.77
CA PRO A 160 -13.31 6.49 5.45
C PRO A 160 -14.03 5.20 5.01
N MET A 161 -13.33 4.29 4.32
CA MET A 161 -13.89 3.02 3.89
C MET A 161 -14.18 2.09 5.08
N LEU A 162 -13.34 2.10 6.11
CA LEU A 162 -13.54 1.37 7.35
C LEU A 162 -14.73 1.86 8.16
N GLN A 163 -14.97 3.18 8.17
CA GLN A 163 -16.19 3.73 8.77
C GLN A 163 -17.45 3.28 8.03
N TRP A 164 -17.31 2.88 6.76
CA TRP A 164 -18.41 2.43 5.91
C TRP A 164 -18.63 0.92 5.95
N VAL A 165 -17.54 0.16 6.03
CA VAL A 165 -17.53 -1.29 5.94
C VAL A 165 -17.23 -1.82 7.34
N GLU A 166 -18.30 -2.15 8.06
CA GLU A 166 -18.22 -2.62 9.47
C GLU A 166 -17.39 -3.90 9.64
N ASN A 167 -17.12 -4.66 8.57
CA ASN A 167 -16.26 -5.85 8.61
C ASN A 167 -15.38 -5.93 7.36
N LEU A 168 -14.06 -5.78 7.53
CA LEU A 168 -13.09 -6.14 6.50
C LEU A 168 -12.65 -7.59 6.68
N GLU A 169 -12.99 -8.42 5.71
CA GLU A 169 -12.55 -9.80 5.63
C GLU A 169 -11.10 -9.85 5.13
N ILE A 170 -10.21 -10.45 5.91
CA ILE A 170 -8.87 -10.86 5.46
C ILE A 170 -8.96 -12.35 5.13
N PRO A 171 -8.23 -12.86 4.13
CA PRO A 171 -8.06 -14.31 3.98
C PRO A 171 -7.70 -14.91 5.34
N PHE A 172 -8.50 -15.90 5.78
CA PHE A 172 -8.34 -16.63 7.05
C PHE A 172 -8.77 -15.91 8.34
N VAL A 173 -9.23 -14.66 8.30
CA VAL A 173 -9.75 -13.93 9.48
C VAL A 173 -11.02 -13.16 9.11
N GLU A 174 -12.17 -13.64 9.59
CA GLU A 174 -13.49 -13.09 9.27
C GLU A 174 -13.70 -11.68 9.84
N LYS A 175 -13.10 -11.36 10.99
CA LYS A 175 -13.15 -10.04 11.65
C LYS A 175 -11.78 -9.62 12.12
N ALA A 176 -10.94 -9.17 11.19
CA ALA A 176 -9.60 -8.73 11.54
C ALA A 176 -9.60 -7.33 12.17
N PRO A 177 -8.91 -7.13 13.31
CA PRO A 177 -8.76 -5.79 13.87
C PRO A 177 -7.91 -4.92 12.91
N PHE A 178 -8.23 -3.62 12.85
CA PHE A 178 -7.59 -2.69 11.92
C PHE A 178 -6.05 -2.71 11.93
N PRO A 179 -5.34 -2.79 13.07
CA PRO A 179 -3.88 -2.85 13.08
C PRO A 179 -3.33 -4.09 12.35
N VAL A 180 -4.00 -5.25 12.48
CA VAL A 180 -3.59 -6.48 11.80
C VAL A 180 -3.78 -6.34 10.29
N TRP A 181 -4.92 -5.77 9.86
CA TRP A 181 -5.17 -5.48 8.46
C TRP A 181 -4.12 -4.54 7.86
N LEU A 182 -3.73 -3.52 8.62
CA LEU A 182 -2.76 -2.53 8.20
C LEU A 182 -1.34 -3.10 8.11
N VAL A 183 -0.93 -3.94 9.07
CA VAL A 183 0.36 -4.65 9.02
C VAL A 183 0.40 -5.60 7.82
N TYR A 184 -0.69 -6.34 7.58
CA TYR A 184 -0.82 -7.22 6.43
C TYR A 184 -0.67 -6.45 5.12
N THR A 185 -1.40 -5.35 4.96
CA THR A 185 -1.35 -4.52 3.75
C THR A 185 0.03 -3.91 3.54
N ALA A 186 0.69 -3.44 4.61
CA ALA A 186 2.06 -2.93 4.54
C ALA A 186 3.05 -4.03 4.12
N PHE A 187 2.89 -5.26 4.62
CA PHE A 187 3.72 -6.38 4.22
C PHE A 187 3.54 -6.77 2.75
N VAL A 188 2.29 -6.84 2.28
CA VAL A 188 1.97 -7.08 0.87
C VAL A 188 2.58 -5.98 -0.01
N SER A 189 2.45 -4.72 0.38
CA SER A 189 3.08 -3.58 -0.29
C SER A 189 4.60 -3.78 -0.43
N VAL A 190 5.29 -4.11 0.67
CA VAL A 190 6.74 -4.39 0.61
C VAL A 190 7.06 -5.52 -0.37
N ILE A 191 6.30 -6.63 -0.36
CA ILE A 191 6.50 -7.73 -1.33
C ILE A 191 6.34 -7.23 -2.76
N THR A 192 5.31 -6.42 -3.05
CA THR A 192 5.10 -5.90 -4.42
C THR A 192 6.23 -4.99 -4.87
N HIS A 193 6.79 -4.15 -3.99
CA HIS A 193 7.96 -3.33 -4.31
C HIS A 193 9.23 -4.18 -4.49
N MET A 194 9.36 -5.28 -3.73
CA MET A 194 10.46 -6.24 -3.88
C MET A 194 10.38 -6.98 -5.21
N ASP A 195 9.16 -7.31 -5.69
CA ASP A 195 8.97 -8.01 -6.96
C ASP A 195 9.56 -7.19 -8.12
N VAL A 196 9.21 -5.91 -8.23
CA VAL A 196 9.75 -5.00 -9.25
C VAL A 196 11.28 -4.94 -9.23
N MET A 197 11.87 -4.92 -8.03
CA MET A 197 13.32 -4.98 -7.90
C MET A 197 13.89 -6.31 -8.40
N THR A 198 13.32 -7.44 -7.96
CA THR A 198 13.81 -8.76 -8.36
C THR A 198 13.70 -8.97 -9.87
N GLN A 199 12.65 -8.46 -10.51
CA GLN A 199 12.50 -8.46 -11.97
C GLN A 199 13.58 -7.61 -12.65
N GLY A 200 13.88 -6.42 -12.13
CA GLY A 200 14.94 -5.57 -12.68
C GLY A 200 16.34 -6.16 -12.51
N LEU A 201 16.64 -6.80 -11.37
CA LEU A 201 17.90 -7.53 -11.16
C LEU A 201 18.00 -8.78 -12.03
N PHE A 202 16.88 -9.48 -12.21
CA PHE A 202 16.81 -10.61 -13.13
C PHE A 202 17.10 -10.18 -14.57
N LEU A 203 16.56 -9.03 -15.00
CA LEU A 203 16.90 -8.46 -16.30
C LEU A 203 18.39 -8.13 -16.39
N ALA A 204 18.95 -7.40 -15.41
CA ALA A 204 20.36 -7.03 -15.40
C ALA A 204 21.30 -8.24 -15.49
N THR A 205 21.03 -9.27 -14.67
CA THR A 205 21.82 -10.51 -14.66
C THR A 205 21.68 -11.29 -15.95
N THR A 206 20.50 -11.30 -16.57
CA THR A 206 20.26 -11.94 -17.87
C THR A 206 20.98 -11.22 -19.00
N LEU A 207 20.91 -9.89 -19.06
CA LEU A 207 21.63 -9.08 -20.04
C LEU A 207 23.15 -9.23 -19.90
N HIS A 208 23.66 -9.24 -18.68
CA HIS A 208 25.09 -9.48 -18.44
C HIS A 208 25.49 -10.91 -18.82
N ARG A 209 24.61 -11.89 -18.62
CA ARG A 209 24.87 -13.29 -18.99
C ARG A 209 25.13 -13.45 -20.48
N PHE A 210 24.57 -12.60 -21.34
CA PHE A 210 24.86 -12.62 -22.78
C PHE A 210 26.33 -12.37 -23.11
N HIS A 211 27.05 -11.73 -22.21
CA HIS A 211 28.48 -11.43 -22.33
C HIS A 211 29.37 -12.45 -21.62
N CYS A 212 28.79 -13.41 -20.89
CA CYS A 212 29.55 -14.46 -20.22
C CYS A 212 29.95 -15.59 -21.18
N ALA A 213 31.11 -16.22 -20.93
CA ALA A 213 31.55 -17.40 -21.67
C ALA A 213 30.51 -18.53 -21.58
N GLY A 214 30.22 -19.18 -22.72
CA GLY A 214 29.27 -20.29 -22.82
C GLY A 214 27.85 -19.90 -23.20
N PHE A 215 27.50 -18.61 -23.19
CA PHE A 215 26.16 -18.17 -23.62
C PHE A 215 25.93 -18.31 -25.14
N SER A 216 26.99 -18.31 -25.96
CA SER A 216 26.89 -18.45 -27.41
C SER A 216 26.09 -19.69 -27.85
N HIS A 217 26.26 -20.82 -27.16
CA HIS A 217 25.50 -22.03 -27.45
C HIS A 217 23.99 -21.85 -27.21
N ALA A 218 23.59 -21.16 -26.14
CA ALA A 218 22.19 -20.88 -25.87
C ALA A 218 21.58 -19.93 -26.92
N ALA A 219 22.34 -18.93 -27.37
CA ALA A 219 21.91 -18.01 -28.42
C ALA A 219 21.74 -18.73 -29.78
N GLU A 220 22.66 -19.63 -30.13
CA GLU A 220 22.57 -20.44 -31.35
C GLU A 220 21.37 -21.39 -31.31
N SER A 221 21.17 -22.11 -30.20
CA SER A 221 19.99 -22.96 -30.02
C SER A 221 18.68 -22.17 -30.06
N TRP A 222 18.65 -20.98 -29.46
CA TRP A 222 17.47 -20.11 -29.54
C TRP A 222 17.17 -19.70 -30.99
N LYS A 223 18.20 -19.32 -31.76
CA LYS A 223 18.06 -18.93 -33.15
C LYS A 223 17.51 -20.07 -34.02
N GLU A 224 17.93 -21.31 -33.76
CA GLU A 224 17.41 -22.51 -34.42
C GLU A 224 15.93 -22.73 -34.07
N VAL A 225 15.58 -22.73 -32.78
CA VAL A 225 14.19 -22.90 -32.32
C VAL A 225 13.29 -21.80 -32.89
N TRP A 226 13.74 -20.54 -32.86
CA TRP A 226 12.98 -19.42 -33.42
C TRP A 226 12.72 -19.57 -34.91
N GLY A 227 13.73 -20.04 -35.66
CA GLY A 227 13.62 -20.30 -37.10
C GLY A 227 12.55 -21.35 -37.43
N THR A 228 12.34 -22.33 -36.56
CA THR A 228 11.28 -23.35 -36.72
C THR A 228 9.90 -22.92 -36.21
N SER A 229 9.79 -21.77 -35.55
CA SER A 229 8.53 -21.29 -34.95
C SER A 229 7.58 -20.67 -35.99
N LEU A 230 6.27 -20.63 -35.66
CA LEU A 230 5.25 -19.92 -36.45
C LEU A 230 5.51 -18.40 -36.53
N PHE A 231 6.32 -17.87 -35.62
CA PHE A 231 6.68 -16.44 -35.55
C PHE A 231 8.02 -16.12 -36.21
N SER A 232 8.59 -17.06 -36.98
CA SER A 232 9.88 -16.87 -37.68
C SER A 232 9.90 -15.67 -38.64
N TRP A 233 8.74 -15.22 -39.11
CA TRP A 233 8.61 -14.01 -39.93
C TRP A 233 8.98 -12.71 -39.18
N ILE A 234 8.99 -12.74 -37.84
CA ILE A 234 9.39 -11.63 -36.98
C ILE A 234 10.91 -11.72 -36.76
N SER A 235 11.68 -11.00 -37.59
CA SER A 235 13.15 -11.07 -37.60
C SER A 235 13.80 -10.63 -36.29
N TRP A 236 13.18 -9.71 -35.53
CA TRP A 236 13.72 -9.23 -34.25
C TRP A 236 13.63 -10.26 -33.12
N GLY A 237 12.70 -11.23 -33.19
CA GLY A 237 12.56 -12.25 -32.15
C GLY A 237 13.68 -13.32 -32.15
N ALA A 238 14.47 -13.38 -33.22
CA ALA A 238 15.69 -14.19 -33.25
C ALA A 238 16.77 -13.66 -32.29
N ASN A 239 16.70 -12.39 -31.91
CA ASN A 239 17.58 -11.83 -30.89
C ASN A 239 16.96 -12.02 -29.50
N LEU A 240 17.49 -12.98 -28.74
CA LEU A 240 17.01 -13.30 -27.39
C LEU A 240 17.07 -12.07 -26.47
N GLU A 241 18.07 -11.19 -26.65
CA GLU A 241 18.22 -9.98 -25.85
C GLU A 241 17.03 -9.03 -26.03
N THR A 242 16.63 -8.78 -27.27
CA THR A 242 15.47 -7.94 -27.58
C THR A 242 14.19 -8.53 -27.00
N LEU A 243 14.02 -9.85 -27.08
CA LEU A 243 12.85 -10.52 -26.52
C LEU A 243 12.79 -10.38 -25.00
N VAL A 244 13.91 -10.60 -24.31
CA VAL A 244 13.98 -10.46 -22.85
C VAL A 244 13.67 -9.02 -22.41
N ILE A 245 14.24 -8.02 -23.09
CA ILE A 245 13.96 -6.60 -22.80
C ILE A 245 12.47 -6.28 -23.02
N LEU A 246 11.89 -6.74 -24.12
CA LEU A 246 10.47 -6.51 -24.42
C LEU A 246 9.55 -7.22 -23.44
N SER A 247 9.86 -8.47 -23.07
CA SER A 247 9.12 -9.22 -22.07
C SER A 247 9.12 -8.46 -20.73
N TRP A 248 10.29 -7.99 -20.31
CA TRP A 248 10.41 -7.20 -19.09
C TRP A 248 9.61 -5.89 -19.16
N ALA A 249 9.69 -5.16 -20.28
CA ALA A 249 8.95 -3.91 -20.47
C ALA A 249 7.42 -4.08 -20.51
N ILE A 250 6.91 -5.30 -20.73
CA ILE A 250 5.48 -5.63 -20.67
C ILE A 250 5.05 -5.98 -19.24
N PHE A 251 5.96 -6.57 -18.45
CA PHE A 251 5.66 -7.02 -17.08
C PHE A 251 5.82 -5.91 -16.02
N VAL A 252 6.60 -4.88 -16.32
CA VAL A 252 6.80 -3.68 -15.48
C VAL A 252 5.78 -2.59 -15.82
#